data_AF-A0A947P5U0-F1
#
_entry.id   AF-A0A947P5U0-F1
#
_cell.length_a   1.000
_cell.length_b   1.000
_cell.length_c   1.000
_cell.angle_alpha   90.00
_cell.angle_beta   90.00
_cell.angle_gamma   90.00
#
_symmetry.space_group_name_H-M   'P 1'
#
loop_
_entity.id
_entity.type
_entity.pdbx_description
1 polymer ?
#
loop_
_entity_poly.entity_id
_entity_poly.type
_entity_poly.pdbx_seq_one_letter_code
_entity_poly.pdbx_strand_id
1 'polypeptide(L)'
;MINREIIEAFSQIAREKNVDRSELGEIIEKVFLTLIEKKYESTENFDVIVNMDKGEIEIYQQKVIVSEVTDPVTEISLEDARILEPGLDVGDPYIEIIDPSSFGRRLISHAKQILNQQILRVEKNAIYEEYSKKVGQIIIGDVHQIRRDAIFINIGKAELKMPREEQIPGERYRRGESLKSILKEAILGTVGPEIIVSRADSQFLIKLFENEVPEIYDRTIEIKKVARHPGDRSKVIVESNDRRIDAVGACVGIKGSRIQAIVRELNNEKIDIINNSSEPEILITRALSPAKPYMLEIDEEKKTVLAIFDDEEISVAIGKMGQNIRLASEVTGYTIDAIKKSDYEMSESETMYLEEIEGLTEHNWKTLYSVGIETAEELLNTPQDELVSIKGLGEKTVEKIIAVVDEALEARKKELEAVREAAQAEAASSDDFDDEDDEFIDEKPADDKLSNDEIADDLVQE
;
A
#
# COMPACT_ATOMS: atom_id res chain seq x y z
N MET A 1 2.62 9.28 58.62
CA MET A 1 2.27 7.96 59.20
C MET A 1 2.08 7.01 58.02
N ILE A 2 2.90 5.96 57.87
CA ILE A 2 2.87 5.12 56.65
C ILE A 2 1.50 4.42 56.53
N ASN A 3 0.74 4.73 55.48
CA ASN A 3 -0.55 4.11 55.23
C ASN A 3 -0.39 2.91 54.30
N ARG A 4 -0.24 1.71 54.89
CA ARG A 4 0.03 0.47 54.16
C ARG A 4 -1.08 0.06 53.20
N GLU A 5 -2.34 0.31 53.53
CA GLU A 5 -3.48 -0.04 52.68
C GLU A 5 -3.46 0.76 51.37
N ILE A 6 -3.12 2.05 51.44
CA ILE A 6 -2.99 2.92 50.27
C ILE A 6 -1.81 2.50 49.40
N ILE A 7 -0.66 2.18 50.00
CA ILE A 7 0.52 1.72 49.27
C ILE A 7 0.24 0.40 48.53
N GLU A 8 -0.45 -0.53 49.17
CA GLU A 8 -0.87 -1.80 48.56
C GLU A 8 -1.84 -1.55 47.40
N ALA A 9 -2.83 -0.68 47.58
CA ALA A 9 -3.78 -0.32 46.53
C ALA A 9 -3.10 0.33 45.31
N PHE A 10 -2.19 1.28 45.53
CA PHE A 10 -1.40 1.88 44.45
C PHE A 10 -0.53 0.85 43.73
N SER A 11 0.11 -0.05 44.49
CA SER A 11 0.92 -1.12 43.93
C SER A 11 0.09 -2.11 43.12
N GLN A 12 -1.13 -2.39 43.55
CA GLN A 12 -2.06 -3.26 42.84
C GLN A 12 -2.51 -2.61 41.52
N ILE A 13 -2.92 -1.34 41.54
CA ILE A 13 -3.34 -0.61 40.34
C ILE A 13 -2.19 -0.52 39.33
N ALA A 14 -0.99 -0.17 39.79
CA ALA A 14 0.20 -0.10 38.93
C ALA A 14 0.48 -1.43 38.23
N ARG A 15 0.33 -2.57 38.94
CA ARG A 15 0.53 -3.91 38.36
C ARG A 15 -0.60 -4.33 37.42
N GLU A 16 -1.85 -4.13 37.82
CA GLU A 16 -3.01 -4.54 37.02
C GLU A 16 -3.11 -3.76 35.70
N LYS A 17 -2.72 -2.47 35.74
CA LYS A 17 -2.79 -1.55 34.61
C LYS A 17 -1.46 -1.38 33.88
N ASN A 18 -0.41 -2.04 34.36
CA ASN A 18 0.94 -1.96 33.80
C ASN A 18 1.42 -0.51 33.60
N VAL A 19 1.19 0.33 34.62
CA VAL A 19 1.59 1.74 34.66
C VAL A 19 2.67 1.92 35.72
N ASP A 20 3.68 2.74 35.42
CA ASP A 20 4.76 3.03 36.35
C ASP A 20 4.27 3.79 37.58
N ARG A 21 4.88 3.53 38.75
CA ARG A 21 4.47 4.15 40.01
C ARG A 21 4.59 5.67 40.01
N SER A 22 5.63 6.21 39.36
CA SER A 22 5.83 7.65 39.21
C SER A 22 4.71 8.29 38.38
N GLU A 23 4.39 7.67 37.25
CA GLU A 23 3.33 8.13 36.36
C GLU A 23 1.94 8.05 37.03
N LEU A 24 1.67 7.00 37.80
CA LEU A 24 0.46 6.90 38.61
C LEU A 24 0.36 8.03 39.64
N GLY A 25 1.48 8.43 40.25
CA GLY A 25 1.54 9.57 41.17
C GLY A 25 1.13 10.88 40.48
N GLU A 26 1.70 11.18 39.31
CA GLU A 26 1.35 12.35 38.51
C GLU A 26 -0.12 12.36 38.07
N ILE A 27 -0.68 11.18 37.73
CA ILE A 27 -2.09 11.06 37.38
C ILE A 27 -2.97 11.41 38.58
N ILE A 28 -2.65 10.87 39.77
CA ILE A 28 -3.42 11.14 40.99
C ILE A 28 -3.37 12.62 41.34
N GLU A 29 -2.21 13.25 41.22
CA GLU A 29 -2.03 14.70 41.42
C GLU A 29 -2.96 15.50 40.50
N LYS A 30 -2.94 15.23 39.20
CA LYS A 30 -3.83 15.87 38.21
C LYS A 30 -5.31 15.65 38.50
N VAL A 31 -5.68 14.45 38.98
CA VAL A 31 -7.06 14.13 39.37
C VAL A 31 -7.53 15.03 40.52
N PHE A 32 -6.71 15.20 41.56
CA PHE A 32 -7.03 16.06 42.69
C PHE A 32 -7.05 17.55 42.30
N LEU A 33 -6.13 18.01 41.45
CA LEU A 33 -6.19 19.37 40.90
C LEU A 33 -7.50 19.62 40.14
N THR A 34 -7.96 18.66 39.33
CA THR A 34 -9.26 18.75 38.63
C THR A 34 -10.45 18.78 39.61
N LEU A 35 -10.36 18.09 40.76
CA LEU A 35 -11.38 18.16 41.80
C LEU A 35 -11.42 19.51 42.50
N ILE A 36 -10.23 20.07 42.76
CA ILE A 36 -10.05 21.39 43.38
C ILE A 36 -10.64 22.45 42.46
N GLU A 37 -10.29 22.43 41.17
CA GLU A 37 -10.87 23.32 40.14
C GLU A 37 -12.41 23.28 40.16
N LYS A 38 -12.98 22.08 40.26
CA LYS A 38 -14.43 21.90 40.28
C LYS A 38 -15.11 22.36 41.57
N LYS A 39 -14.39 22.41 42.69
CA LYS A 39 -14.91 22.78 44.01
C LYS A 39 -14.72 24.26 44.31
N TYR A 40 -13.57 24.82 43.91
CA TYR A 40 -13.11 26.16 44.26
C TYR A 40 -13.04 27.10 43.04
N GLU A 41 -13.32 26.61 41.83
CA GLU A 41 -13.26 27.37 40.56
C GLU A 41 -11.88 27.95 40.21
N SER A 42 -10.86 27.60 41.00
CA SER A 42 -9.46 27.98 40.82
C SER A 42 -8.54 26.86 41.31
N THR A 43 -7.35 26.77 40.70
CA THR A 43 -6.27 25.86 41.09
C THR A 43 -4.96 26.60 41.36
N GLU A 44 -4.89 27.91 41.12
CA GLU A 44 -3.63 28.67 41.09
C GLU A 44 -2.91 28.71 42.44
N ASN A 45 -3.67 28.59 43.53
CA ASN A 45 -3.15 28.63 44.89
C ASN A 45 -3.18 27.27 45.60
N PHE A 46 -3.24 26.17 44.84
CA PHE A 46 -3.23 24.82 45.38
C PHE A 46 -2.05 24.01 44.88
N ASP A 47 -1.34 23.38 45.81
CA ASP A 47 -0.30 22.40 45.53
C ASP A 47 -0.75 21.02 46.02
N VAL A 48 -0.66 20.02 45.16
CA VAL A 48 -0.98 18.63 45.51
C VAL A 48 0.30 17.81 45.47
N ILE A 49 0.63 17.15 46.59
CA ILE A 49 1.82 16.30 46.70
C ILE A 49 1.37 14.87 46.97
N VAL A 50 1.77 13.96 46.09
CA VAL A 50 1.46 12.52 46.19
C VAL A 50 2.72 11.74 46.51
N ASN A 51 2.80 11.17 47.71
CA ASN A 51 3.91 10.30 48.11
C ASN A 51 3.50 8.82 48.06
N MET A 52 3.90 8.16 46.97
CA MET A 52 3.57 6.76 46.71
C MET A 52 4.21 5.77 47.69
N ASP A 53 5.37 6.10 48.27
CA ASP A 53 6.10 5.23 49.20
C ASP A 53 5.55 5.29 50.63
N LYS A 54 5.00 6.45 51.02
CA LYS A 54 4.34 6.65 52.31
C LYS A 54 2.82 6.42 52.26
N GLY A 55 2.23 6.42 51.07
CA GLY A 55 0.78 6.34 50.87
C GLY A 55 0.08 7.61 51.35
N GLU A 56 0.72 8.77 51.20
CA GLU A 56 0.25 10.06 51.69
C GLU A 56 -0.11 10.96 50.49
N ILE A 57 -1.27 11.61 50.58
CA ILE A 57 -1.73 12.62 49.62
C ILE A 57 -1.97 13.89 50.43
N GLU A 58 -1.17 14.91 50.17
CA GLU A 58 -1.22 16.19 50.88
C GLU A 58 -1.66 17.28 49.89
N ILE A 59 -2.65 18.07 50.29
CA ILE A 59 -3.17 19.17 49.49
C ILE A 59 -2.94 20.44 50.31
N TYR A 60 -2.14 21.34 49.77
CA TYR A 60 -1.80 22.63 50.37
C TYR A 60 -2.54 23.73 49.61
N GLN A 61 -3.26 24.57 50.34
CA GLN A 61 -3.88 25.77 49.79
C GLN A 61 -3.14 26.99 50.36
N GLN A 62 -2.49 27.75 49.48
CA GLN A 62 -1.85 28.99 49.85
C GLN A 62 -2.88 30.12 49.86
N LYS A 63 -2.95 30.85 50.98
CA LYS A 63 -3.80 32.03 51.15
C LYS A 63 -2.98 33.22 51.58
N VAL A 64 -3.46 34.42 51.27
CA VAL A 64 -2.87 35.68 51.76
C VAL A 64 -3.69 36.17 52.94
N ILE A 65 -3.01 36.57 54.01
CA ILE A 65 -3.70 37.13 55.18
C ILE A 65 -4.10 38.57 54.90
N VAL A 66 -5.39 38.85 55.00
CA VAL A 66 -5.98 40.18 54.75
C VAL A 66 -6.82 40.65 55.94
N SER A 67 -7.06 41.95 56.01
CA SER A 67 -7.93 42.54 57.03
C SER A 67 -9.42 42.33 56.71
N GLU A 68 -9.80 42.40 55.44
CA GLU A 68 -11.15 42.16 54.95
C GLU A 68 -11.08 41.15 53.81
N VAL A 69 -11.77 40.03 53.96
CA VAL A 69 -11.78 38.93 52.97
C VAL A 69 -12.71 39.29 51.83
N THR A 70 -12.16 39.40 50.62
CA THR A 70 -12.89 39.60 49.37
C THR A 70 -13.06 38.30 48.59
N ASP A 71 -12.04 37.44 48.57
CA ASP A 71 -12.09 36.11 47.99
C ASP A 71 -11.71 35.03 49.01
N PRO A 72 -12.67 34.25 49.54
CA PRO A 72 -12.42 33.19 50.51
C PRO A 72 -11.51 32.04 50.02
N VAL A 73 -11.29 31.92 48.70
CA VAL A 73 -10.41 30.89 48.13
C VAL A 73 -8.95 31.29 48.24
N THR A 74 -8.62 32.57 48.05
CA THR A 74 -7.24 33.08 48.02
C THR A 74 -6.86 33.85 49.27
N GLU A 75 -7.83 34.22 50.11
CA GLU A 75 -7.62 35.09 51.27
C GLU A 75 -8.15 34.46 52.58
N ILE A 76 -7.52 34.83 53.69
CA ILE A 76 -7.95 34.48 55.05
C ILE A 76 -7.89 35.71 55.97
N SER A 77 -8.83 35.79 56.92
CA SER A 77 -8.82 36.88 57.90
C SER A 77 -7.67 36.74 58.89
N LEU A 78 -7.12 37.86 59.35
CA LEU A 78 -6.09 37.87 60.39
C LEU A 78 -6.56 37.22 61.71
N GLU A 79 -7.85 37.32 62.03
CA GLU A 79 -8.42 36.69 63.23
C GLU A 79 -8.38 35.16 63.12
N ASP A 80 -8.82 34.61 61.99
CA ASP A 80 -8.84 33.17 61.76
C ASP A 80 -7.43 32.58 61.64
N ALA A 81 -6.53 33.29 60.95
CA ALA A 81 -5.13 32.88 60.80
C ALA A 81 -4.42 32.80 62.17
N ARG A 82 -4.65 33.77 63.06
CA ARG A 82 -4.02 33.81 64.40
C ARG A 82 -4.56 32.75 65.37
N ILE A 83 -5.78 32.25 65.17
CA ILE A 83 -6.32 31.12 65.95
C ILE A 83 -5.54 29.84 65.64
N LEU A 84 -5.19 29.64 64.37
CA LEU A 84 -4.52 28.43 63.90
C LEU A 84 -3.01 28.49 64.08
N GLU A 85 -2.40 29.65 63.80
CA GLU A 85 -0.96 29.87 63.92
C GLU A 85 -0.64 31.24 64.55
N PRO A 86 -0.31 31.29 65.86
CA PRO A 86 -0.04 32.54 66.55
C PRO A 86 1.31 33.12 66.10
N GLY A 87 1.27 34.22 65.34
CA GLY A 87 2.49 34.93 64.92
C GLY A 87 2.47 35.52 63.51
N LEU A 88 1.39 35.31 62.75
CA LEU A 88 1.26 35.81 61.38
C LEU A 88 0.66 37.23 61.33
N ASP A 89 1.11 38.03 60.37
CA ASP A 89 0.66 39.39 60.11
C ASP A 89 0.01 39.55 58.73
N VAL A 90 -0.67 40.68 58.50
CA VAL A 90 -1.34 40.97 57.22
C VAL A 90 -0.31 41.03 56.10
N GLY A 91 -0.57 40.31 55.01
CA GLY A 91 0.32 40.19 53.85
C GLY A 91 1.20 38.93 53.86
N ASP A 92 1.27 38.19 54.97
CA ASP A 92 2.01 36.94 55.02
C ASP A 92 1.26 35.81 54.28
N PRO A 93 1.97 34.86 53.65
CA PRO A 93 1.37 33.65 53.11
C PRO A 93 1.01 32.69 54.24
N TYR A 94 -0.24 32.23 54.24
CA TYR A 94 -0.75 31.16 55.10
C TYR A 94 -0.96 29.89 54.27
N ILE A 95 -0.51 28.74 54.79
CA ILE A 95 -0.71 27.45 54.11
C ILE A 95 -1.74 26.65 54.89
N GLU A 96 -2.91 26.46 54.28
CA GLU A 96 -3.98 25.62 54.81
C GLU A 96 -3.81 24.19 54.27
N ILE A 97 -3.76 23.20 55.16
CA ILE A 97 -3.71 21.78 54.77
C ILE A 97 -5.14 21.25 54.64
N ILE A 98 -5.51 20.82 53.44
CA ILE A 98 -6.84 20.29 53.15
C ILE A 98 -6.81 18.77 53.26
N ASP A 99 -7.69 18.22 54.11
CA ASP A 99 -7.89 16.78 54.19
C ASP A 99 -8.62 16.26 52.94
N PRO A 100 -8.05 15.31 52.18
CA PRO A 100 -8.73 14.63 51.08
C PRO A 100 -10.07 13.98 51.46
N SER A 101 -10.29 13.65 52.74
CA SER A 101 -11.56 13.11 53.22
C SER A 101 -12.72 14.13 53.18
N SER A 102 -12.40 15.43 53.14
CA SER A 102 -13.37 16.52 53.06
C SER A 102 -14.12 16.59 51.71
N PHE A 103 -13.60 15.92 50.67
CA PHE A 103 -14.27 15.85 49.38
C PHE A 103 -15.46 14.88 49.47
N GLY A 104 -16.68 15.42 49.31
CA GLY A 104 -17.91 14.64 49.38
C GLY A 104 -17.95 13.48 48.37
N ARG A 105 -18.74 12.43 48.67
CA ARG A 105 -18.84 11.18 47.88
C ARG A 105 -19.00 11.40 46.36
N ARG A 106 -19.73 12.44 45.95
CA ARG A 106 -19.97 12.78 44.53
C ARG A 106 -18.68 13.21 43.81
N LEU A 107 -17.83 14.02 44.47
CA LEU A 107 -16.54 14.44 43.92
C LEU A 107 -15.57 13.27 43.84
N ILE A 108 -15.54 12.40 44.85
CA ILE A 108 -14.72 11.18 44.84
C ILE A 108 -15.10 10.23 43.70
N SER A 109 -16.41 10.02 43.45
CA SER A 109 -16.86 9.20 42.31
C SER A 109 -16.41 9.77 40.97
N HIS A 110 -16.44 11.11 40.83
CA HIS A 110 -15.93 11.80 39.66
C HIS A 110 -14.41 11.65 39.50
N ALA A 111 -13.64 11.78 40.59
CA ALA A 111 -12.20 11.53 40.59
C ALA A 111 -11.87 10.11 40.14
N LYS A 112 -12.61 9.09 40.62
CA LYS A 112 -12.45 7.70 40.16
C LYS A 112 -12.65 7.58 38.65
N GLN A 113 -13.62 8.29 38.08
CA GLN A 113 -13.86 8.28 36.64
C GLN A 113 -12.71 8.95 35.87
N ILE A 114 -12.21 10.11 36.33
CA ILE A 114 -11.08 10.79 35.71
C ILE A 114 -9.81 9.93 35.81
N LEU A 115 -9.52 9.37 36.99
CA LEU A 115 -8.37 8.50 37.22
C LEU A 115 -8.37 7.33 36.23
N ASN A 116 -9.50 6.63 36.09
CA ASN A 116 -9.63 5.54 35.12
C ASN A 116 -9.42 6.02 33.67
N GLN A 117 -9.92 7.20 33.30
CA GLN A 117 -9.72 7.76 31.96
C GLN A 117 -8.25 8.12 31.69
N GLN A 118 -7.54 8.68 32.67
CA GLN A 118 -6.12 9.02 32.53
C GLN A 118 -5.25 7.77 32.45
N ILE A 119 -5.53 6.74 33.27
CA ILE A 119 -4.86 5.44 33.17
C ILE A 119 -5.06 4.83 31.77
N LEU A 120 -6.30 4.81 31.27
CA LEU A 120 -6.59 4.33 29.91
C LEU A 120 -5.87 5.14 28.83
N ARG A 121 -5.64 6.43 29.05
CA ARG A 121 -4.90 7.30 28.12
C ARG A 121 -3.41 6.93 28.09
N VAL A 122 -2.82 6.67 29.25
CA VAL A 122 -1.43 6.19 29.35
C VAL A 122 -1.26 4.84 28.65
N GLU A 123 -2.14 3.88 28.94
CA GLU A 123 -2.13 2.57 28.26
C GLU A 123 -2.21 2.73 26.73
N LYS A 124 -3.11 3.61 26.25
CA LYS A 124 -3.27 3.93 24.83
C LYS A 124 -2.03 4.59 24.20
N ASN A 125 -1.39 5.53 24.91
CA ASN A 125 -0.17 6.17 24.42
C ASN A 125 0.98 5.17 24.34
N ALA A 126 1.14 4.29 25.33
CA ALA A 126 2.15 3.24 25.30
C ALA A 126 1.97 2.30 24.10
N ILE A 127 0.71 1.91 23.80
CA ILE A 127 0.38 1.15 22.59
C ILE A 127 0.80 1.91 21.33
N TYR A 128 0.42 3.19 21.20
CA TYR A 128 0.80 4.01 20.04
C TYR A 128 2.32 4.01 19.81
N GLU A 129 3.10 4.28 20.87
CA GLU A 129 4.55 4.35 20.78
C GLU A 129 5.20 3.01 20.40
N GLU A 130 4.63 1.90 20.89
CA GLU A 130 5.10 0.56 20.54
C GLU A 130 4.87 0.27 19.05
N TYR A 131 3.66 0.51 18.54
CA TYR A 131 3.31 0.15 17.16
C TYR A 131 3.77 1.17 16.13
N SER A 132 3.91 2.44 16.48
CA SER A 132 4.49 3.46 15.59
C SER A 132 5.89 3.07 15.13
N LYS A 133 6.70 2.43 16.00
CA LYS A 133 8.04 1.93 15.67
C LYS A 133 8.06 0.67 14.80
N LYS A 134 6.91 -0.02 14.71
CA LYS A 134 6.75 -1.29 13.98
C LYS A 134 6.06 -1.11 12.62
N VAL A 135 5.84 0.12 12.17
CA VAL A 135 5.26 0.40 10.85
C VAL A 135 6.13 -0.21 9.75
N GLY A 136 5.48 -0.89 8.81
CA GLY A 136 6.14 -1.66 7.75
C GLY A 136 6.61 -3.06 8.17
N GLN A 137 6.19 -3.58 9.34
CA GLN A 137 6.46 -4.96 9.75
C GLN A 137 5.21 -5.82 9.66
N ILE A 138 5.39 -7.12 9.42
CA ILE A 138 4.30 -8.10 9.46
C ILE A 138 3.94 -8.40 10.91
N ILE A 139 2.65 -8.33 11.21
CA ILE A 139 2.06 -8.70 12.50
C ILE A 139 1.09 -9.85 12.27
N ILE A 140 1.08 -10.78 13.22
CA ILE A 140 0.14 -11.90 13.28
C ILE A 140 -0.87 -11.58 14.39
N GLY A 141 -2.15 -11.71 14.08
CA GLY A 141 -3.22 -11.54 15.06
C GLY A 141 -4.47 -12.31 14.69
N ASP A 142 -5.39 -12.43 15.64
CA ASP A 142 -6.60 -13.21 15.46
C ASP A 142 -7.79 -12.30 15.16
N VAL A 143 -8.59 -12.67 14.15
CA VAL A 143 -9.78 -11.91 13.75
C VAL A 143 -10.80 -11.92 14.90
N HIS A 144 -11.00 -10.78 15.52
CA HIS A 144 -11.90 -10.61 16.67
C HIS A 144 -13.31 -10.25 16.21
N GLN A 145 -13.45 -9.19 15.42
CA GLN A 145 -14.74 -8.71 14.94
C GLN A 145 -14.70 -8.41 13.44
N ILE A 146 -15.74 -8.82 12.72
CA ILE A 146 -15.94 -8.49 11.31
C ILE A 146 -17.14 -7.55 11.21
N ARG A 147 -16.93 -6.34 10.68
CA ARG A 147 -17.97 -5.37 10.33
C ARG A 147 -17.99 -5.17 8.82
N ARG A 148 -18.96 -4.41 8.31
CA ARG A 148 -19.14 -4.18 6.86
C ARG A 148 -18.02 -3.30 6.28
N ASP A 149 -17.51 -2.39 7.09
CA ASP A 149 -16.54 -1.33 6.78
C ASP A 149 -15.10 -1.73 7.14
N ALA A 150 -14.92 -2.52 8.20
CA ALA A 150 -13.59 -2.92 8.67
C ALA A 150 -13.60 -4.26 9.40
N ILE A 151 -12.43 -4.87 9.48
CA ILE A 151 -12.15 -6.05 10.29
C ILE A 151 -11.24 -5.64 11.44
N PHE A 152 -11.55 -6.12 12.64
CA PHE A 152 -10.79 -5.88 13.85
C PHE A 152 -10.03 -7.14 14.23
N ILE A 153 -8.71 -7.00 14.36
CA ILE A 153 -7.78 -8.09 14.64
C ILE A 153 -7.17 -7.84 16.01
N ASN A 154 -7.21 -8.84 16.88
CA ASN A 154 -6.67 -8.75 18.22
C ASN A 154 -5.26 -9.38 18.26
N ILE A 155 -4.33 -8.67 18.90
CA ILE A 155 -2.95 -9.13 19.14
C ILE A 155 -2.63 -9.22 20.64
N GLY A 156 -3.66 -9.44 21.45
CA GLY A 156 -3.59 -9.57 22.91
C GLY A 156 -3.59 -8.24 23.63
N LYS A 157 -2.67 -7.33 23.28
CA LYS A 157 -2.51 -6.03 23.95
C LYS A 157 -3.22 -4.87 23.26
N ALA A 158 -3.52 -4.99 21.98
CA ALA A 158 -4.15 -3.95 21.17
C ALA A 158 -5.12 -4.57 20.15
N GLU A 159 -6.10 -3.76 19.74
CA GLU A 159 -7.01 -4.07 18.64
C GLU A 159 -6.56 -3.29 17.41
N LEU A 160 -6.26 -4.01 16.33
CA LEU A 160 -5.87 -3.50 15.04
C LEU A 160 -7.09 -3.39 14.15
N LYS A 161 -7.11 -2.41 13.25
CA LYS A 161 -8.18 -2.21 12.28
C LYS A 161 -7.66 -2.44 10.86
N MET A 162 -8.37 -3.25 10.10
CA MET A 162 -8.16 -3.46 8.68
C MET A 162 -9.37 -2.91 7.90
N PRO A 163 -9.29 -1.66 7.40
CA PRO A 163 -10.33 -1.08 6.56
C PRO A 163 -10.61 -1.90 5.31
N ARG A 164 -11.79 -1.74 4.71
CA ARG A 164 -12.17 -2.49 3.51
C ARG A 164 -11.24 -2.28 2.30
N GLU A 165 -10.66 -1.08 2.16
CA GLU A 165 -9.69 -0.76 1.10
C GLU A 165 -8.36 -1.49 1.28
N GLU A 166 -8.03 -1.85 2.52
CA GLU A 166 -6.79 -2.52 2.88
C GLU A 166 -6.93 -4.06 2.89
N GLN A 167 -8.12 -4.57 2.55
CA GLN A 167 -8.41 -6.00 2.45
C GLN A 167 -8.16 -6.51 1.04
N ILE A 168 -7.70 -7.75 0.92
CA ILE A 168 -7.64 -8.42 -0.38
C ILE A 168 -9.08 -8.68 -0.87
N PRO A 169 -9.47 -8.19 -2.08
CA PRO A 169 -10.78 -8.46 -2.64
C PRO A 169 -11.07 -9.97 -2.78
N GLY A 170 -12.25 -10.40 -2.32
CA GLY A 170 -12.67 -11.80 -2.41
C GLY A 170 -12.13 -12.73 -1.32
N GLU A 171 -11.19 -12.26 -0.48
CA GLU A 171 -10.71 -13.01 0.69
C GLU A 171 -11.82 -13.12 1.76
N ARG A 172 -11.98 -14.32 2.34
CA ARG A 172 -13.02 -14.59 3.33
C ARG A 172 -12.41 -14.78 4.72
N TYR A 173 -12.63 -13.81 5.58
CA TYR A 173 -12.17 -13.83 6.97
C TYR A 173 -13.18 -14.49 7.90
N ARG A 174 -12.71 -15.29 8.85
CA ARG A 174 -13.53 -15.92 9.90
C ARG A 174 -13.11 -15.44 11.28
N ARG A 175 -14.07 -15.34 12.21
CA ARG A 175 -13.75 -15.00 13.60
C ARG A 175 -12.89 -16.11 14.23
N GLY A 176 -11.86 -15.71 14.97
CA GLY A 176 -10.87 -16.61 15.59
C GLY A 176 -9.82 -17.15 14.63
N GLU A 177 -9.86 -16.77 13.35
CA GLU A 177 -8.80 -17.10 12.39
C GLU A 177 -7.57 -16.23 12.62
N SER A 178 -6.39 -16.84 12.59
CA SER A 178 -5.12 -16.12 12.69
C SER A 178 -4.69 -15.62 11.32
N LEU A 179 -4.31 -14.35 11.25
CA LEU A 179 -4.05 -13.63 10.01
C LEU A 179 -2.74 -12.87 10.09
N LYS A 180 -1.91 -12.96 9.04
CA LYS A 180 -0.78 -12.05 8.85
C LYS A 180 -1.25 -10.76 8.16
N SER A 181 -0.73 -9.63 8.58
CA SER A 181 -0.97 -8.36 7.90
C SER A 181 0.23 -7.44 8.08
N ILE A 182 0.43 -6.49 7.16
CA ILE A 182 1.43 -5.46 7.33
C ILE A 182 0.87 -4.34 8.22
N LEU A 183 1.68 -3.85 9.16
CA LEU A 183 1.37 -2.62 9.86
C LEU A 183 1.54 -1.43 8.90
N LYS A 184 0.43 -0.84 8.46
CA LYS A 184 0.46 0.25 7.47
C LYS A 184 0.74 1.59 8.12
N GLU A 185 -0.01 1.92 9.17
CA GLU A 185 0.16 3.17 9.91
C GLU A 185 -0.41 3.07 11.33
N ALA A 186 0.05 3.97 12.20
CA ALA A 186 -0.49 4.16 13.53
C ALA A 186 -0.84 5.65 13.69
N ILE A 187 -2.11 5.93 13.99
CA ILE A 187 -2.65 7.29 14.09
C ILE A 187 -3.13 7.53 15.53
N LEU A 188 -2.82 8.67 16.13
CA LEU A 188 -3.38 9.06 17.41
C LEU A 188 -4.72 9.78 17.19
N GLY A 189 -5.84 9.04 17.26
CA GLY A 189 -7.18 9.60 17.10
C GLY A 189 -7.73 10.22 18.40
N THR A 190 -8.89 10.88 18.30
CA THR A 190 -9.57 11.54 19.43
C THR A 190 -10.01 10.56 20.53
N VAL A 191 -10.29 9.31 20.16
CA VAL A 191 -10.75 8.25 21.06
C VAL A 191 -9.58 7.39 21.55
N GLY A 192 -8.44 7.38 20.85
CA GLY A 192 -7.29 6.55 21.14
C GLY A 192 -6.46 6.27 19.88
N PRO A 193 -5.36 5.49 20.00
CA PRO A 193 -4.59 5.04 18.86
C PRO A 193 -5.43 4.15 17.96
N GLU A 194 -5.38 4.45 16.68
CA GLU A 194 -5.92 3.61 15.63
C GLU A 194 -4.74 3.02 14.88
N ILE A 195 -4.58 1.70 14.99
CA ILE A 195 -3.50 0.98 14.33
C ILE A 195 -4.09 0.32 13.10
N ILE A 196 -3.69 0.82 11.93
CA ILE A 196 -4.21 0.37 10.64
C ILE A 196 -3.26 -0.68 10.08
N VAL A 197 -3.84 -1.82 9.72
CA VAL A 197 -3.13 -2.90 9.03
C VAL A 197 -3.69 -3.14 7.65
N SER A 198 -2.87 -3.73 6.80
CA SER A 198 -3.22 -4.02 5.42
C SER A 198 -2.77 -5.41 4.99
N ARG A 199 -3.53 -6.00 4.06
CA ARG A 199 -3.12 -7.14 3.25
C ARG A 199 -3.07 -6.79 1.77
N ALA A 200 -3.74 -5.70 1.38
CA ALA A 200 -3.74 -5.17 0.01
C ALA A 200 -2.45 -4.40 -0.34
N ASP A 201 -1.75 -3.82 0.64
CA ASP A 201 -0.56 -3.02 0.38
C ASP A 201 0.58 -3.84 -0.27
N SER A 202 1.30 -3.25 -1.22
CA SER A 202 2.46 -3.89 -1.88
C SER A 202 3.60 -4.19 -0.90
N GLN A 203 3.73 -3.41 0.17
CA GLN A 203 4.71 -3.67 1.23
C GLN A 203 4.47 -5.02 1.92
N PHE A 204 3.22 -5.50 1.97
CA PHE A 204 2.93 -6.82 2.52
C PHE A 204 3.59 -7.93 1.69
N LEU A 205 3.47 -7.86 0.36
CA LEU A 205 4.12 -8.82 -0.54
C LEU A 205 5.65 -8.79 -0.39
N ILE A 206 6.24 -7.60 -0.32
CA ILE A 206 7.70 -7.43 -0.15
C ILE A 206 8.16 -8.09 1.16
N LYS A 207 7.46 -7.85 2.27
CA LYS A 207 7.80 -8.46 3.56
C LYS A 207 7.57 -9.97 3.61
N LEU A 208 6.58 -10.49 2.86
CA LEU A 208 6.42 -11.94 2.71
C LEU A 208 7.62 -12.56 1.98
N PHE A 209 8.10 -11.91 0.91
CA PHE A 209 9.33 -12.34 0.24
C PHE A 209 10.56 -12.27 1.14
N GLU A 210 10.74 -11.19 1.89
CA GLU A 210 11.85 -11.07 2.86
C GLU A 210 11.84 -12.20 3.91
N ASN A 211 10.65 -12.62 4.37
CA ASN A 211 10.52 -13.71 5.35
C ASN A 211 10.74 -15.11 4.75
N GLU A 212 10.33 -15.32 3.50
CA GLU A 212 10.37 -16.64 2.85
C GLU A 212 11.70 -16.91 2.12
N VAL A 213 12.39 -15.86 1.68
CA VAL A 213 13.62 -15.94 0.86
C VAL A 213 14.81 -15.37 1.64
N PRO A 214 15.66 -16.21 2.25
CA PRO A 214 16.83 -15.76 3.03
C PRO A 214 17.76 -14.84 2.25
N GLU A 215 17.92 -15.08 0.94
CA GLU A 215 18.77 -14.28 0.07
C GLU A 215 18.29 -12.83 -0.06
N ILE A 216 16.99 -12.56 0.10
CA ILE A 216 16.43 -11.20 0.15
C ILE A 216 16.69 -10.57 1.52
N TYR A 217 16.52 -11.34 2.60
CA TYR A 217 16.81 -10.88 3.97
C TYR A 217 18.28 -10.44 4.12
N ASP A 218 19.21 -11.22 3.58
CA ASP A 218 20.66 -10.93 3.59
C ASP A 218 21.08 -9.88 2.55
N ARG A 219 20.12 -9.31 1.79
CA ARG A 219 20.33 -8.33 0.71
C ARG A 219 21.25 -8.81 -0.43
N THR A 220 21.36 -10.12 -0.59
CA THR A 220 22.05 -10.72 -1.75
C THR A 220 21.20 -10.55 -3.00
N ILE A 221 19.88 -10.69 -2.85
CA ILE A 221 18.87 -10.35 -3.85
C ILE A 221 18.11 -9.12 -3.36
N GLU A 222 17.81 -8.21 -4.25
CA GLU A 222 17.03 -7.01 -3.99
C GLU A 222 15.75 -7.02 -4.83
N ILE A 223 14.61 -6.70 -4.22
CA ILE A 223 13.37 -6.41 -4.94
C ILE A 223 13.44 -4.95 -5.39
N LYS A 224 13.55 -4.72 -6.71
CA LYS A 224 13.64 -3.38 -7.28
C LYS A 224 12.29 -2.68 -7.36
N LYS A 225 11.26 -3.42 -7.79
CA LYS A 225 9.93 -2.84 -8.00
C LYS A 225 8.84 -3.91 -7.93
N VAL A 226 7.66 -3.48 -7.49
CA VAL A 226 6.46 -4.30 -7.38
C VAL A 226 5.30 -3.53 -7.99
N ALA A 227 4.55 -4.19 -8.86
CA ALA A 227 3.22 -3.76 -9.28
C ALA A 227 2.23 -4.85 -8.87
N ARG A 228 1.13 -4.47 -8.22
CA ARG A 228 0.25 -5.40 -7.55
C ARG A 228 -1.21 -5.02 -7.71
N HIS A 229 -2.00 -5.99 -8.17
CA HIS A 229 -3.44 -6.01 -8.03
C HIS A 229 -3.82 -7.07 -6.98
N PRO A 230 -4.14 -6.65 -5.74
CA PRO A 230 -4.29 -7.56 -4.61
C PRO A 230 -5.30 -8.68 -4.86
N GLY A 231 -4.91 -9.91 -4.57
CA GLY A 231 -5.76 -11.10 -4.69
C GLY A 231 -5.95 -11.64 -6.10
N ASP A 232 -5.35 -11.00 -7.12
CA ASP A 232 -5.46 -11.44 -8.51
C ASP A 232 -4.09 -11.68 -9.13
N ARG A 233 -3.29 -10.62 -9.34
CA ARG A 233 -1.97 -10.73 -9.95
C ARG A 233 -0.98 -9.65 -9.50
N SER A 234 0.29 -10.04 -9.38
CA SER A 234 1.43 -9.17 -9.10
C SER A 234 2.61 -9.47 -10.02
N LYS A 235 3.39 -8.42 -10.32
CA LYS A 235 4.68 -8.51 -11.00
C LYS A 235 5.76 -7.94 -10.10
N VAL A 236 6.84 -8.70 -9.92
CA VAL A 236 7.95 -8.37 -9.00
C VAL A 236 9.26 -8.42 -9.75
N ILE A 237 9.96 -7.29 -9.84
CA ILE A 237 11.32 -7.23 -10.41
C ILE A 237 12.33 -7.49 -9.31
N VAL A 238 13.18 -8.48 -9.52
CA VAL A 238 14.27 -8.86 -8.62
C VAL A 238 15.63 -8.74 -9.32
N GLU A 239 16.65 -8.40 -8.56
CA GLU A 239 18.03 -8.34 -9.04
C GLU A 239 18.96 -9.01 -8.02
N SER A 240 19.91 -9.81 -8.49
CA SER A 240 20.95 -10.36 -7.63
C SER A 240 22.20 -9.48 -7.67
N ASN A 241 22.72 -9.14 -6.49
CA ASN A 241 24.01 -8.47 -6.34
C ASN A 241 25.19 -9.43 -6.58
N ASP A 242 24.97 -10.76 -6.50
CA ASP A 242 25.96 -11.79 -6.84
C ASP A 242 25.56 -12.50 -8.14
N ARG A 243 26.41 -12.38 -9.16
CA ARG A 243 26.20 -13.00 -10.49
C ARG A 243 26.12 -14.53 -10.46
N ARG A 244 26.59 -15.17 -9.38
CA ARG A 244 26.53 -16.63 -9.21
C ARG A 244 25.17 -17.12 -8.72
N ILE A 245 24.32 -16.20 -8.26
CA ILE A 245 23.02 -16.51 -7.65
C ILE A 245 21.93 -16.07 -8.63
N ASP A 246 21.08 -17.03 -9.01
CA ASP A 246 19.88 -16.74 -9.80
C ASP A 246 18.78 -16.17 -8.90
N ALA A 247 18.41 -14.92 -9.14
CA ALA A 247 17.41 -14.22 -8.35
C ALA A 247 16.03 -14.86 -8.46
N VAL A 248 15.65 -15.32 -9.65
CA VAL A 248 14.31 -15.90 -9.88
C VAL A 248 14.22 -17.27 -9.24
N GLY A 249 15.21 -18.14 -9.48
CA GLY A 249 15.28 -19.48 -8.88
C GLY A 249 15.28 -19.47 -7.35
N ALA A 250 15.99 -18.52 -6.72
CA ALA A 250 16.00 -18.37 -5.27
C ALA A 250 14.62 -17.97 -4.70
N CYS A 251 13.92 -17.07 -5.38
CA CYS A 251 12.57 -16.63 -4.99
C CYS A 251 11.50 -17.71 -5.20
N VAL A 252 11.63 -18.51 -6.27
CA VAL A 252 10.71 -19.61 -6.58
C VAL A 252 10.93 -20.78 -5.60
N GLY A 253 12.18 -21.12 -5.32
CA GLY A 253 12.55 -22.27 -4.49
C GLY A 253 12.36 -23.61 -5.21
N ILE A 254 12.67 -24.70 -4.52
CA ILE A 254 12.60 -26.05 -5.08
C ILE A 254 11.14 -26.35 -5.49
N LYS A 255 10.91 -26.58 -6.79
CA LYS A 255 9.57 -26.81 -7.37
C LYS A 255 8.54 -25.72 -7.02
N GLY A 256 8.98 -24.48 -6.78
CA GLY A 256 8.07 -23.39 -6.45
C GLY A 256 7.61 -23.36 -4.99
N SER A 257 8.26 -24.10 -4.08
CA SER A 257 7.79 -24.24 -2.69
C SER A 257 7.63 -22.88 -1.96
N ARG A 258 8.59 -21.97 -2.16
CA ARG A 258 8.63 -20.66 -1.50
C ARG A 258 7.56 -19.73 -2.07
N ILE A 259 7.53 -19.58 -3.40
CA ILE A 259 6.53 -18.73 -4.05
C ILE A 259 5.11 -19.21 -3.79
N GLN A 260 4.87 -20.53 -3.76
CA GLN A 260 3.55 -21.08 -3.44
C GLN A 260 3.10 -20.79 -2.00
N ALA A 261 4.03 -20.69 -1.04
CA ALA A 261 3.69 -20.29 0.33
C ALA A 261 3.17 -18.85 0.36
N ILE A 262 3.83 -17.94 -0.37
CA ILE A 262 3.41 -16.54 -0.51
C ILE A 262 2.08 -16.44 -1.26
N VAL A 263 1.92 -17.16 -2.38
CA VAL A 263 0.67 -17.20 -3.16
C VAL A 263 -0.52 -17.63 -2.30
N ARG A 264 -0.35 -18.69 -1.48
CA ARG A 264 -1.41 -19.13 -0.55
C ARG A 264 -1.72 -18.09 0.50
N GLU A 265 -0.69 -17.43 1.05
CA GLU A 265 -0.87 -16.35 2.01
C GLU A 265 -1.60 -15.15 1.41
N LEU A 266 -1.54 -14.92 0.10
CA LEU A 266 -2.22 -13.81 -0.59
C LEU A 266 -3.53 -14.23 -1.27
N ASN A 267 -4.22 -15.25 -0.74
CA ASN A 267 -5.50 -15.74 -1.26
C ASN A 267 -5.43 -16.18 -2.74
N ASN A 268 -4.36 -16.87 -3.11
CA ASN A 268 -4.08 -17.39 -4.45
C ASN A 268 -3.83 -16.32 -5.53
N GLU A 269 -3.31 -15.15 -5.12
CA GLU A 269 -2.79 -14.14 -6.03
C GLU A 269 -1.67 -14.71 -6.91
N LYS A 270 -1.74 -14.54 -8.23
CA LYS A 270 -0.70 -14.98 -9.17
C LYS A 270 0.50 -14.04 -9.13
N ILE A 271 1.70 -14.56 -8.94
CA ILE A 271 2.91 -13.73 -8.81
C ILE A 271 3.89 -14.07 -9.93
N ASP A 272 4.19 -13.09 -10.78
CA ASP A 272 5.23 -13.19 -11.81
C ASP A 272 6.52 -12.57 -11.27
N ILE A 273 7.59 -13.36 -11.18
CA ILE A 273 8.92 -12.89 -10.75
C ILE A 273 9.77 -12.66 -12.01
N ILE A 274 10.31 -11.45 -12.14
CA ILE A 274 11.02 -10.98 -13.33
C ILE A 274 12.46 -10.65 -12.94
N ASN A 275 13.42 -11.20 -13.68
CA ASN A 275 14.81 -10.82 -13.51
C ASN A 275 15.04 -9.43 -14.12
N ASN A 276 15.63 -8.52 -13.34
CA ASN A 276 15.97 -7.19 -13.79
C ASN A 276 16.93 -7.23 -15.01
N SER A 277 16.86 -6.21 -15.84
CA SER A 277 17.73 -6.02 -17.01
C SER A 277 17.96 -4.53 -17.22
N SER A 278 19.20 -4.16 -17.56
CA SER A 278 19.50 -2.79 -17.99
C SER A 278 18.95 -2.47 -19.37
N GLU A 279 18.77 -3.50 -20.22
CA GLU A 279 18.18 -3.37 -21.55
C GLU A 279 16.64 -3.34 -21.43
N PRO A 280 15.98 -2.22 -21.80
CA PRO A 280 14.53 -2.06 -21.67
C PRO A 280 13.74 -3.11 -22.43
N GLU A 281 14.17 -3.46 -23.65
CA GLU A 281 13.52 -4.46 -24.49
C GLU A 281 13.39 -5.81 -23.79
N ILE A 282 14.47 -6.29 -23.18
CA ILE A 282 14.49 -7.54 -22.41
C ILE A 282 13.58 -7.43 -21.19
N LEU A 283 13.63 -6.32 -20.46
CA LEU A 283 12.85 -6.13 -19.24
C LEU A 283 11.34 -6.13 -19.55
N ILE A 284 10.94 -5.41 -20.60
CA ILE A 284 9.54 -5.24 -21.00
C ILE A 284 8.98 -6.55 -21.56
N THR A 285 9.75 -7.23 -22.42
CA THR A 285 9.40 -8.58 -22.91
C THR A 285 9.12 -9.54 -21.76
N ARG A 286 9.99 -9.56 -20.73
CA ARG A 286 9.78 -10.40 -19.55
C ARG A 286 8.56 -9.97 -18.73
N ALA A 287 8.29 -8.67 -18.64
CA ALA A 287 7.14 -8.15 -17.91
C ALA A 287 5.81 -8.47 -18.60
N LEU A 288 5.78 -8.58 -19.93
CA LEU A 288 4.60 -8.91 -20.72
C LEU A 288 4.24 -10.42 -20.69
N SER A 289 5.16 -11.27 -20.24
CA SER A 289 4.95 -12.69 -20.01
C SER A 289 3.62 -12.96 -19.27
N PRO A 290 2.78 -13.91 -19.76
CA PRO A 290 3.12 -15.01 -20.68
C PRO A 290 3.10 -14.68 -22.18
N ALA A 291 2.52 -13.54 -22.59
CA ALA A 291 2.47 -13.16 -24.00
C ALA A 291 3.86 -12.71 -24.49
N LYS A 292 4.19 -13.01 -25.75
CA LYS A 292 5.49 -12.66 -26.34
C LYS A 292 5.26 -11.62 -27.44
N PRO A 293 5.78 -10.39 -27.29
CA PRO A 293 5.71 -9.44 -28.39
C PRO A 293 6.51 -9.96 -29.58
N TYR A 294 5.95 -9.79 -30.78
CA TYR A 294 6.65 -9.98 -32.05
C TYR A 294 7.74 -8.90 -32.20
N MET A 295 7.39 -7.65 -31.88
CA MET A 295 8.28 -6.51 -31.95
C MET A 295 7.92 -5.48 -30.86
N LEU A 296 8.93 -4.74 -30.39
CA LEU A 296 8.77 -3.65 -29.43
C LEU A 296 9.38 -2.39 -30.03
N GLU A 297 8.57 -1.35 -30.22
CA GLU A 297 9.07 -0.01 -30.53
C GLU A 297 9.16 0.80 -29.25
N ILE A 298 10.38 1.21 -28.88
CA ILE A 298 10.67 1.84 -27.60
C ILE A 298 11.14 3.27 -27.83
N ASP A 299 10.38 4.24 -27.33
CA ASP A 299 10.82 5.62 -27.21
C ASP A 299 11.39 5.82 -25.80
N GLU A 300 12.72 5.84 -25.68
CA GLU A 300 13.41 5.99 -24.40
C GLU A 300 13.23 7.38 -23.77
N GLU A 301 13.03 8.43 -24.58
CA GLU A 301 12.87 9.80 -24.08
C GLU A 301 11.49 9.98 -23.42
N LYS A 302 10.44 9.50 -24.09
CA LYS A 302 9.06 9.57 -23.58
C LYS A 302 8.70 8.43 -22.65
N LYS A 303 9.51 7.37 -22.60
CA LYS A 303 9.22 6.09 -21.90
C LYS A 303 7.90 5.48 -22.35
N THR A 304 7.65 5.52 -23.65
CA THR A 304 6.48 4.90 -24.28
C THR A 304 6.93 3.70 -25.11
N VAL A 305 6.13 2.63 -25.11
CA VAL A 305 6.41 1.42 -25.86
C VAL A 305 5.17 0.97 -26.61
N LEU A 306 5.33 0.74 -27.92
CA LEU A 306 4.35 0.04 -28.72
C LEU A 306 4.76 -1.44 -28.81
N ALA A 307 3.95 -2.31 -28.22
CA ALA A 307 4.15 -3.74 -28.24
C ALA A 307 3.26 -4.39 -29.29
N ILE A 308 3.90 -4.95 -30.32
CA ILE A 308 3.23 -5.58 -31.44
C ILE A 308 3.17 -7.07 -31.14
N PHE A 309 1.98 -7.65 -31.17
CA PHE A 309 1.74 -9.07 -30.91
C PHE A 309 1.14 -9.74 -32.14
N ASP A 310 1.38 -11.04 -32.28
CA ASP A 310 0.58 -11.86 -33.18
C ASP A 310 -0.91 -11.76 -32.77
N ASP A 311 -1.79 -11.77 -33.77
CA ASP A 311 -3.22 -11.51 -33.60
C ASP A 311 -3.90 -12.45 -32.59
N GLU A 312 -3.37 -13.67 -32.43
CA GLU A 312 -3.85 -14.67 -31.46
C GLU A 312 -3.40 -14.37 -30.02
N GLU A 313 -2.22 -13.76 -29.84
CA GLU A 313 -1.62 -13.50 -28.51
C GLU A 313 -2.07 -12.17 -27.89
N ILE A 314 -2.65 -11.25 -28.68
CA ILE A 314 -3.05 -9.91 -28.20
C ILE A 314 -4.02 -9.97 -27.01
N SER A 315 -4.94 -10.93 -27.00
CA SER A 315 -5.90 -11.12 -25.91
C SER A 315 -5.20 -11.49 -24.60
N VAL A 316 -4.18 -12.35 -24.70
CA VAL A 316 -3.35 -12.76 -23.56
C VAL A 316 -2.46 -11.60 -23.11
N ALA A 317 -1.91 -10.83 -24.05
CA ALA A 317 -1.07 -9.67 -23.77
C ALA A 317 -1.81 -8.60 -22.98
N ILE A 318 -3.01 -8.21 -23.43
CA ILE A 318 -3.90 -7.26 -22.73
C ILE A 318 -4.30 -7.85 -21.37
N GLY A 319 -4.71 -9.12 -21.36
CA GLY A 319 -5.22 -9.79 -20.18
C GLY A 319 -6.62 -9.30 -19.79
N LYS A 320 -7.19 -9.92 -18.75
CA LYS A 320 -8.55 -9.58 -18.27
C LYS A 320 -8.60 -8.11 -17.87
N MET A 321 -9.47 -7.33 -18.51
CA MET A 321 -9.62 -5.88 -18.27
C MET A 321 -8.32 -5.06 -18.45
N GLY A 322 -7.38 -5.51 -19.29
CA GLY A 322 -6.11 -4.80 -19.50
C GLY A 322 -5.10 -4.94 -18.36
N GLN A 323 -5.34 -5.86 -17.43
CA GLN A 323 -4.54 -6.00 -16.21
C GLN A 323 -3.07 -6.31 -16.48
N ASN A 324 -2.76 -7.15 -17.48
CA ASN A 324 -1.38 -7.59 -17.69
C ASN A 324 -0.51 -6.45 -18.22
N ILE A 325 -1.00 -5.70 -19.22
CA ILE A 325 -0.35 -4.48 -19.72
C ILE A 325 -0.22 -3.46 -18.59
N ARG A 326 -1.27 -3.22 -17.81
CA ARG A 326 -1.22 -2.26 -16.71
C ARG A 326 -0.14 -2.60 -15.67
N LEU A 327 -0.07 -3.86 -15.25
CA LEU A 327 0.98 -4.32 -14.32
C LEU A 327 2.37 -4.25 -14.94
N ALA A 328 2.51 -4.57 -16.23
CA ALA A 328 3.77 -4.47 -16.96
C ALA A 328 4.22 -3.00 -17.06
N SER A 329 3.31 -2.08 -17.38
CA SER A 329 3.57 -0.64 -17.42
C SER A 329 3.95 -0.11 -16.03
N GLU A 330 3.17 -0.45 -15.01
CA GLU A 330 3.44 -0.04 -13.63
C GLU A 330 4.78 -0.57 -13.13
N VAL A 331 5.14 -1.84 -13.38
CA VAL A 331 6.38 -2.44 -12.88
C VAL A 331 7.61 -1.96 -13.65
N THR A 332 7.54 -1.82 -14.97
CA THR A 332 8.67 -1.36 -15.80
C THR A 332 8.84 0.16 -15.74
N GLY A 333 7.75 0.91 -15.49
CA GLY A 333 7.74 2.37 -15.53
C GLY A 333 7.64 2.95 -16.95
N TYR A 334 7.32 2.12 -17.94
CA TYR A 334 6.99 2.53 -19.30
C TYR A 334 5.48 2.56 -19.51
N THR A 335 4.99 3.45 -20.37
CA THR A 335 3.61 3.37 -20.86
C THR A 335 3.60 2.41 -22.04
N ILE A 336 3.02 1.23 -21.84
CA ILE A 336 2.98 0.19 -22.86
C ILE A 336 1.59 0.16 -23.51
N ASP A 337 1.56 0.33 -24.82
CA ASP A 337 0.38 0.11 -25.67
C ASP A 337 0.57 -1.17 -26.48
N ALA A 338 -0.53 -1.85 -26.82
CA ALA A 338 -0.47 -3.11 -27.55
C ALA A 338 -1.30 -3.04 -28.84
N ILE A 339 -0.72 -3.53 -29.93
CA ILE A 339 -1.35 -3.58 -31.25
C ILE A 339 -1.17 -4.97 -31.87
N LYS A 340 -2.09 -5.34 -32.76
CA LYS A 340 -1.96 -6.54 -33.58
C LYS A 340 -0.93 -6.32 -34.67
N LYS A 341 -0.25 -7.40 -35.06
CA LYS A 341 0.70 -7.40 -36.16
C LYS A 341 0.03 -7.01 -37.47
N SER A 342 -1.17 -7.53 -37.75
CA SER A 342 -1.92 -7.19 -38.97
C SER A 342 -2.27 -5.70 -39.04
N ASP A 343 -2.72 -5.12 -37.93
CA ASP A 343 -3.03 -3.70 -37.82
C ASP A 343 -1.78 -2.83 -37.97
N TYR A 344 -0.65 -3.26 -37.39
CA TYR A 344 0.65 -2.57 -37.52
C TYR A 344 1.17 -2.61 -38.96
N GLU A 345 1.21 -3.78 -39.60
CA GLU A 345 1.65 -3.94 -40.99
C GLU A 345 0.77 -3.15 -41.96
N MET A 346 -0.54 -3.04 -41.68
CA MET A 346 -1.45 -2.18 -42.44
C MET A 346 -1.06 -0.70 -42.30
N SER A 347 -0.77 -0.24 -41.07
CA SER A 347 -0.36 1.16 -40.83
C SER A 347 1.01 1.50 -41.44
N GLU A 348 1.97 0.58 -41.44
CA GLU A 348 3.22 0.75 -42.18
C GLU A 348 2.99 0.73 -43.69
N SER A 349 2.07 -0.12 -44.17
CA SER A 349 1.71 -0.17 -45.58
C SER A 349 0.97 1.10 -46.04
N GLU A 350 0.24 1.77 -45.16
CA GLU A 350 -0.34 3.11 -45.39
C GLU A 350 0.75 4.20 -45.45
N THR A 351 1.84 4.03 -44.72
CA THR A 351 2.97 4.96 -44.72
C THR A 351 3.71 4.91 -46.05
N MET A 352 3.75 6.04 -46.75
CA MET A 352 4.38 6.17 -48.07
C MET A 352 5.64 7.05 -47.97
N TYR A 353 6.82 6.48 -48.21
CA TYR A 353 8.07 7.23 -48.25
C TYR A 353 8.20 8.02 -49.56
N LEU A 354 8.76 9.23 -49.50
CA LEU A 354 8.87 10.11 -50.67
C LEU A 354 9.72 9.52 -51.80
N GLU A 355 10.64 8.61 -51.48
CA GLU A 355 11.48 7.92 -52.47
C GLU A 355 10.73 6.84 -53.27
N GLU A 356 9.64 6.30 -52.72
CA GLU A 356 8.81 5.26 -53.35
C GLU A 356 7.75 5.84 -54.30
N ILE A 357 7.58 7.16 -54.30
CA ILE A 357 6.53 7.83 -55.06
C ILE A 357 6.96 8.01 -56.52
N GLU A 358 6.28 7.29 -57.42
CA GLU A 358 6.44 7.45 -58.86
C GLU A 358 6.05 8.89 -59.28
N GLY A 359 7.01 9.64 -59.81
CA GLY A 359 6.82 11.03 -60.25
C GLY A 359 7.62 12.06 -59.43
N LEU A 360 8.17 11.66 -58.29
CA LEU A 360 9.12 12.47 -57.52
C LEU A 360 10.56 12.25 -58.04
N THR A 361 11.18 13.32 -58.58
CA THR A 361 12.56 13.22 -59.07
C THR A 361 13.55 13.03 -57.91
N GLU A 362 14.66 12.35 -58.16
CA GLU A 362 15.75 12.09 -57.20
C GLU A 362 16.25 13.35 -56.49
N HIS A 363 16.25 14.49 -57.19
CA HIS A 363 16.64 15.76 -56.61
C HIS A 363 15.64 16.27 -55.55
N ASN A 364 14.34 16.06 -55.76
CA ASN A 364 13.28 16.62 -54.92
C ASN A 364 13.17 15.87 -53.60
N TRP A 365 13.09 14.54 -53.61
CA TRP A 365 13.00 13.77 -52.37
C TRP A 365 14.30 13.85 -51.55
N LYS A 366 15.49 13.88 -52.18
CA LYS A 366 16.76 14.11 -51.46
C LYS A 366 16.83 15.48 -50.81
N THR A 367 16.25 16.50 -51.44
CA THR A 367 16.19 17.85 -50.87
C THR A 367 15.26 17.89 -49.66
N LEU A 368 14.15 17.14 -49.68
CA LEU A 368 13.22 17.02 -48.56
C LEU A 368 13.80 16.20 -47.40
N TYR A 369 14.48 15.09 -47.70
CA TYR A 369 15.23 14.28 -46.72
C TYR A 369 16.29 15.12 -46.00
N SER A 370 16.96 16.04 -46.71
CA SER A 370 17.96 16.92 -46.09
C SER A 370 17.41 17.88 -45.03
N VAL A 371 16.09 18.04 -44.97
CA VAL A 371 15.35 18.86 -44.00
C VAL A 371 14.57 18.00 -43.00
N GLY A 372 14.68 16.67 -43.09
CA GLY A 372 14.01 15.72 -42.20
C GLY A 372 12.54 15.44 -42.56
N ILE A 373 12.15 15.66 -43.82
CA ILE A 373 10.84 15.25 -44.34
C ILE A 373 11.05 14.00 -45.18
N GLU A 374 10.62 12.86 -44.66
CA GLU A 374 10.90 11.54 -45.26
C GLU A 374 9.63 10.87 -45.78
N THR A 375 8.47 11.15 -45.16
CA THR A 375 7.19 10.54 -45.53
C THR A 375 6.24 11.52 -46.24
N ALA A 376 5.29 10.96 -46.99
CA ALA A 376 4.20 11.69 -47.63
C ALA A 376 3.34 12.44 -46.61
N GLU A 377 3.09 11.86 -45.44
CA GLU A 377 2.31 12.48 -44.37
C GLU A 377 3.04 13.67 -43.72
N GLU A 378 4.34 13.54 -43.46
CA GLU A 378 5.16 14.66 -42.95
C GLU A 378 5.18 15.83 -43.94
N LEU A 379 5.26 15.54 -45.24
CA LEU A 379 5.23 16.55 -46.28
C LEU A 379 3.90 17.30 -46.32
N LEU A 380 2.78 16.59 -46.21
CA LEU A 380 1.43 17.20 -46.22
C LEU A 380 1.11 17.97 -44.93
N ASN A 381 1.69 17.56 -43.80
CA ASN A 381 1.54 18.25 -42.52
C ASN A 381 2.45 19.48 -42.38
N THR A 382 3.45 19.63 -43.25
CA THR A 382 4.35 20.79 -43.26
C THR A 382 3.69 21.97 -44.00
N PRO A 383 3.61 23.17 -43.41
CA PRO A 383 2.99 24.32 -44.07
C PRO A 383 3.75 24.70 -45.35
N GLN A 384 3.00 25.04 -46.41
CA GLN A 384 3.54 25.32 -47.74
C GLN A 384 4.61 26.43 -47.74
N ASP A 385 4.46 27.44 -46.87
CA ASP A 385 5.43 28.53 -46.72
C ASP A 385 6.82 28.04 -46.27
N GLU A 386 6.87 27.00 -45.43
CA GLU A 386 8.13 26.39 -44.98
C GLU A 386 8.76 25.57 -46.10
N LEU A 387 7.96 24.84 -46.87
CA LEU A 387 8.43 24.05 -48.02
C LEU A 387 9.04 24.93 -49.13
N VAL A 388 8.46 26.11 -49.38
CA VAL A 388 8.98 27.07 -50.38
C VAL A 388 10.27 27.75 -49.92
N SER A 389 10.51 27.81 -48.61
CA SER A 389 11.75 28.37 -48.05
C SER A 389 12.96 27.45 -48.21
N ILE A 390 12.74 26.18 -48.56
CA ILE A 390 13.80 25.17 -48.75
C ILE A 390 14.63 25.51 -49.99
N LYS A 391 15.95 25.61 -49.80
CA LYS A 391 16.90 25.94 -50.86
C LYS A 391 16.94 24.84 -51.93
N GLY A 392 16.29 25.09 -53.07
CA GLY A 392 16.20 24.15 -54.19
C GLY A 392 14.77 23.87 -54.64
N LEU A 393 13.77 24.25 -53.84
CA LEU A 393 12.35 24.13 -54.16
C LEU A 393 11.77 25.53 -54.43
N GLY A 394 11.08 25.69 -55.56
CA GLY A 394 10.30 26.90 -55.85
C GLY A 394 8.81 26.65 -55.65
N GLU A 395 8.01 27.71 -55.53
CA GLU A 395 6.55 27.65 -55.32
C GLU A 395 5.84 26.67 -56.27
N LYS A 396 6.12 26.77 -57.57
CA LYS A 396 5.57 25.87 -58.60
C LYS A 396 6.08 24.42 -58.53
N THR A 397 7.23 24.20 -57.90
CA THR A 397 7.80 22.86 -57.71
C THR A 397 7.17 22.22 -56.47
N VAL A 398 6.96 22.98 -55.40
CA VAL A 398 6.26 22.53 -54.18
C VAL A 398 4.83 22.14 -54.49
N GLU A 399 4.08 22.97 -55.23
CA GLU A 399 2.71 22.64 -55.67
C GLU A 399 2.65 21.33 -56.46
N LYS A 400 3.63 21.09 -57.33
CA LYS A 400 3.71 19.85 -58.11
C LYS A 400 4.07 18.65 -57.26
N ILE A 401 4.97 18.81 -56.29
CA ILE A 401 5.34 17.74 -55.36
C ILE A 401 4.12 17.35 -54.52
N ILE A 402 3.41 18.33 -53.94
CA ILE A 402 2.18 18.09 -53.17
C ILE A 402 1.14 17.36 -54.02
N ALA A 403 0.89 17.83 -55.26
CA ALA A 403 -0.07 17.17 -56.14
C ALA A 403 0.30 15.72 -56.50
N VAL A 404 1.59 15.43 -56.72
CA VAL A 404 2.08 14.07 -57.00
C VAL A 404 1.97 13.18 -55.76
N VAL A 405 2.25 13.72 -54.58
CA VAL A 405 2.15 13.01 -53.29
C VAL A 405 0.69 12.72 -52.96
N ASP A 406 -0.22 13.67 -53.15
CA ASP A 406 -1.67 13.50 -52.95
C ASP A 406 -2.23 12.42 -53.88
N GLU A 407 -1.87 12.45 -55.17
CA GLU A 407 -2.31 11.45 -56.14
C GLU A 407 -1.81 10.04 -55.79
N ALA A 408 -0.55 9.93 -55.36
CA ALA A 408 0.04 8.66 -54.93
C ALA A 408 -0.61 8.11 -53.66
N LEU A 409 -0.90 8.97 -52.67
CA LEU A 409 -1.63 8.59 -51.46
C LEU A 409 -3.06 8.14 -51.74
N GLU A 410 -3.77 8.83 -52.64
CA GLU A 410 -5.12 8.42 -53.07
C GLU A 410 -5.10 7.08 -53.80
N ALA A 411 -4.09 6.83 -54.64
CA ALA A 411 -3.92 5.55 -55.32
C ALA A 411 -3.65 4.42 -54.33
N ARG A 412 -2.72 4.63 -53.39
CA ARG A 412 -2.37 3.62 -52.37
C ARG A 412 -3.51 3.35 -51.39
N LYS A 413 -4.30 4.37 -51.00
CA LYS A 413 -5.53 4.17 -50.22
C LYS A 413 -6.53 3.27 -50.93
N LYS A 414 -6.76 3.47 -52.23
CA LYS A 414 -7.66 2.61 -53.01
C LYS A 414 -7.14 1.18 -53.13
N GLU A 415 -5.83 1.00 -53.26
CA GLU A 415 -5.21 -0.33 -53.28
C GLU A 415 -5.37 -1.03 -51.93
N LEU A 416 -5.12 -0.33 -50.82
CA LEU A 416 -5.28 -0.88 -49.46
C LEU A 416 -6.74 -1.18 -49.13
N GLU A 417 -7.69 -0.33 -49.55
CA GLU A 417 -9.13 -0.60 -49.43
C GLU A 417 -9.54 -1.86 -50.21
N ALA A 418 -9.03 -2.05 -51.44
CA ALA A 418 -9.31 -3.26 -52.23
C ALA A 418 -8.71 -4.53 -51.60
N VAL A 419 -7.50 -4.44 -51.04
CA VAL A 419 -6.88 -5.56 -50.29
C VAL A 419 -7.68 -5.88 -49.03
N ARG A 420 -8.18 -4.86 -48.32
CA ARG A 420 -9.02 -5.02 -47.13
C ARG A 420 -10.35 -5.69 -47.43
N GLU A 421 -11.00 -5.32 -48.53
CA GLU A 421 -12.25 -5.97 -48.99
C GLU A 421 -12.00 -7.44 -49.37
N ALA A 422 -10.87 -7.75 -50.02
CA ALA A 422 -10.50 -9.12 -50.38
C ALA A 422 -10.21 -9.99 -49.14
N ALA A 423 -9.45 -9.48 -48.17
CA ALA A 423 -9.13 -10.22 -46.94
C ALA A 423 -10.38 -10.48 -46.08
N GLN A 424 -11.33 -9.54 -46.02
CA GLN A 424 -12.61 -9.73 -45.34
C GLN A 424 -13.52 -10.74 -46.05
N ALA A 425 -13.48 -10.80 -47.39
CA ALA A 425 -14.22 -11.80 -48.15
C ALA A 425 -13.67 -13.22 -47.96
N GLU A 426 -12.35 -13.38 -47.82
CA GLU A 426 -11.73 -14.67 -47.51
C GLU A 426 -12.06 -15.13 -46.08
N ALA A 427 -11.98 -14.24 -45.09
CA ALA A 427 -12.34 -14.56 -43.70
C ALA A 427 -13.83 -14.92 -43.52
N ALA A 428 -14.73 -14.32 -44.32
CA ALA A 428 -16.15 -14.66 -44.32
C ALA A 428 -16.45 -16.01 -45.02
N SER A 429 -15.52 -16.52 -45.84
CA SER A 429 -15.67 -17.80 -46.54
C SER A 429 -15.13 -19.01 -45.76
N SER A 430 -14.36 -18.77 -44.68
CA SER A 430 -13.84 -19.81 -43.79
C SER A 430 -14.79 -20.21 -42.65
N ASP A 431 -15.86 -19.44 -42.41
CA ASP A 431 -16.86 -19.73 -41.35
C ASP A 431 -17.99 -20.68 -41.81
N ASP A 432 -17.97 -21.21 -43.04
CA ASP A 432 -19.03 -22.06 -43.62
C ASP A 432 -18.71 -23.57 -43.64
N PHE A 433 -17.70 -24.02 -42.87
CA PHE A 433 -17.38 -25.44 -42.69
C PHE A 433 -17.18 -25.78 -41.20
N ASP A 434 -18.27 -25.86 -40.43
CA ASP A 434 -18.31 -26.63 -39.17
C ASP A 434 -19.77 -26.89 -38.72
N ASP A 435 -20.61 -27.36 -39.65
CA ASP A 435 -21.91 -27.98 -39.34
C ASP A 435 -22.05 -29.29 -40.13
N GLU A 436 -21.38 -30.36 -39.65
CA GLU A 436 -21.81 -31.77 -39.74
C GLU A 436 -20.69 -32.69 -39.21
N ASP A 437 -20.80 -33.12 -37.95
CA ASP A 437 -20.63 -34.51 -37.48
C ASP A 437 -20.36 -34.55 -35.98
N ASP A 438 -21.43 -34.42 -35.20
CA ASP A 438 -21.45 -34.65 -33.75
C ASP A 438 -21.98 -36.07 -33.50
N GLU A 439 -21.17 -37.11 -33.82
CA GLU A 439 -21.42 -38.48 -33.37
C GLU A 439 -20.63 -38.78 -32.09
N PHE A 440 -21.39 -38.78 -30.99
CA PHE A 440 -21.05 -39.31 -29.67
C PHE A 440 -20.26 -40.64 -29.72
N ILE A 441 -19.06 -40.66 -29.13
CA ILE A 441 -18.45 -41.89 -28.60
C ILE A 441 -18.04 -41.66 -27.15
N ASP A 442 -18.73 -42.39 -26.27
CA ASP A 442 -18.56 -42.46 -24.82
C ASP A 442 -17.46 -43.49 -24.49
N GLU A 443 -16.25 -43.04 -24.13
CA GLU A 443 -15.20 -43.91 -23.57
C GLU A 443 -15.02 -43.67 -22.05
N LYS A 444 -15.36 -44.71 -21.29
CA LYS A 444 -15.13 -44.82 -19.84
C LYS A 444 -13.63 -44.89 -19.51
N PRO A 445 -13.20 -44.39 -18.33
CA PRO A 445 -11.82 -44.51 -17.89
C PRO A 445 -11.50 -45.91 -17.33
N ALA A 446 -10.33 -46.42 -17.66
CA ALA A 446 -9.74 -47.62 -17.08
C ALA A 446 -8.94 -47.27 -15.81
N ASP A 447 -9.32 -47.90 -14.69
CA ASP A 447 -8.55 -47.93 -13.44
C ASP A 447 -7.29 -48.79 -13.61
N ASP A 448 -6.12 -48.24 -13.28
CA ASP A 448 -4.92 -49.04 -13.03
C ASP A 448 -4.42 -48.79 -11.61
N LYS A 449 -4.63 -49.78 -10.74
CA LYS A 449 -4.20 -49.79 -9.33
C LYS A 449 -2.78 -50.34 -9.25
N LEU A 450 -1.82 -49.49 -8.88
CA LEU A 450 -0.54 -49.91 -8.33
C LEU A 450 -0.58 -49.83 -6.81
N SER A 451 -0.50 -51.01 -6.19
CA SER A 451 -0.38 -51.26 -4.76
C SER A 451 1.01 -50.92 -4.25
N ASN A 452 1.10 -50.35 -3.05
CA ASN A 452 2.21 -50.61 -2.13
C ASN A 452 1.78 -50.45 -0.67
N ASP A 453 2.51 -51.17 0.18
CA ASP A 453 2.55 -51.15 1.64
C ASP A 453 1.44 -52.01 2.32
N GLU A 454 1.74 -52.91 3.27
CA GLU A 454 2.71 -52.79 4.35
C GLU A 454 3.07 -54.16 4.98
N ILE A 455 4.22 -54.19 5.67
CA ILE A 455 4.93 -55.30 6.31
C ILE A 455 4.57 -55.39 7.82
N ALA A 456 4.76 -56.59 8.40
CA ALA A 456 4.90 -56.93 9.84
C ALA A 456 3.61 -56.91 10.70
N ASP A 457 3.40 -57.79 11.70
CA ASP A 457 4.29 -58.69 12.42
C ASP A 457 3.50 -59.82 13.12
N ASP A 458 4.27 -60.83 13.54
CA ASP A 458 4.11 -61.71 14.70
C ASP A 458 3.27 -63.02 14.71
N LEU A 459 4.07 -64.11 14.64
CA LEU A 459 4.24 -65.16 15.67
C LEU A 459 3.22 -66.30 15.86
N VAL A 460 3.63 -67.47 15.32
CA VAL A 460 3.93 -68.75 16.03
C VAL A 460 2.89 -69.33 17.01
N GLN A 461 2.23 -70.39 16.55
CA GLN A 461 2.25 -71.76 17.11
C GLN A 461 2.42 -72.69 15.88
N GLU A 462 3.36 -73.63 15.75
CA GLU A 462 4.26 -74.37 16.66
C GLU A 462 5.76 -74.15 16.36
#